data_AF-A0A9W5IPD5-F1
#
_entry.id   AF-A0A9W5IPD5-F1
#
_cell.length_a   1.000
_cell.length_b   1.000
_cell.length_c   1.000
_cell.angle_alpha   90.00
_cell.angle_beta   90.00
_cell.angle_gamma   90.00
#
_symmetry.space_group_name_H-M   'P 1'
#
loop_
_entity.id
_entity.type
_entity.pdbx_description
1 polymer ?
#
loop_
_entity_poly.entity_id
_entity_poly.type
_entity_poly.pdbx_seq_one_letter_code
_entity_poly.pdbx_strand_id
1 'polypeptide(L)'
;MVNKIQGIDYETALANLRASSLELRGDLPEKNELLSQFHPDYQANARVKLPIGPNQGDYCHPDLAKLLISHPLIDDYDLSGAEHLNTDVLVIGGGGAGAASGIVCD
;
A
#
# COMPACT_ATOMS: atom_id res chain seq x y z
N MET A 1 -6.46 -23.77 -37.42
CA MET A 1 -6.62 -22.41 -37.96
C MET A 1 -6.35 -21.43 -36.82
N VAL A 2 -5.30 -20.62 -36.91
CA VAL A 2 -4.90 -19.68 -35.84
C VAL A 2 -5.80 -18.44 -35.96
N ASN A 3 -6.70 -18.24 -35.00
CA ASN A 3 -7.50 -17.02 -34.95
C ASN A 3 -6.61 -15.87 -34.47
N LYS A 4 -6.14 -15.05 -35.41
CA LYS A 4 -5.44 -13.80 -35.10
C LYS A 4 -6.47 -12.81 -34.59
N ILE A 5 -6.52 -12.61 -33.27
CA ILE A 5 -7.32 -11.54 -32.67
C ILE A 5 -6.64 -10.22 -33.04
N GLN A 6 -7.24 -9.47 -33.96
CA GLN A 6 -6.76 -8.15 -34.34
C GLN A 6 -7.37 -7.13 -33.37
N GLY A 7 -6.53 -6.53 -32.53
CA GLY A 7 -6.96 -5.51 -31.58
C GLY A 7 -7.38 -4.21 -32.27
N ILE A 8 -8.21 -3.42 -31.59
CA ILE A 8 -8.52 -2.05 -32.00
C ILE A 8 -7.45 -1.08 -31.49
N ASP A 9 -7.30 0.05 -32.17
CA ASP A 9 -6.38 1.12 -31.77
C ASP A 9 -6.76 1.75 -30.41
N TYR A 10 -5.77 2.19 -29.63
CA TYR A 10 -5.96 2.71 -28.27
C TYR A 10 -6.94 3.88 -28.21
N GLU A 11 -6.85 4.83 -29.14
CA GLU A 11 -7.72 6.01 -29.14
C GLU A 11 -9.17 5.62 -29.43
N THR A 12 -9.34 4.64 -30.32
CA THR A 12 -10.65 4.08 -30.65
C THR A 12 -11.24 3.31 -29.47
N ALA A 13 -10.42 2.53 -28.75
CA ALA A 13 -10.83 1.83 -27.54
C ALA A 13 -11.26 2.80 -26.43
N LEU A 14 -10.51 3.89 -26.24
CA LEU A 14 -10.79 4.91 -25.22
C LEU A 14 -12.07 5.69 -25.53
N ALA A 15 -12.29 6.05 -26.80
CA ALA A 15 -13.52 6.69 -27.24
C ALA A 15 -14.75 5.79 -27.02
N ASN A 16 -14.63 4.50 -27.36
CA ASN A 16 -15.71 3.52 -27.15
C ASN A 16 -16.03 3.32 -25.67
N LEU A 17 -15.01 3.22 -24.81
CA LEU A 17 -15.20 3.09 -23.36
C LEU A 17 -15.94 4.30 -22.78
N ARG A 18 -15.50 5.51 -23.17
CA ARG A 18 -16.11 6.76 -22.71
C ARG A 18 -17.54 6.96 -23.21
N ALA A 19 -17.83 6.49 -24.43
CA ALA A 19 -19.16 6.53 -25.01
C ALA A 19 -20.07 5.41 -24.49
N SER A 20 -19.50 4.33 -23.95
CA SER A 20 -20.29 3.23 -23.40
C SER A 20 -20.97 3.66 -22.10
N SER A 21 -22.30 3.56 -22.08
CA SER A 21 -23.03 3.43 -20.83
C SER A 21 -23.14 1.95 -20.54
N LEU A 22 -22.23 1.44 -19.71
CA LEU A 22 -22.34 0.06 -19.24
C LEU A 22 -23.57 0.01 -18.34
N GLU A 23 -24.65 -0.57 -18.85
CA GLU A 23 -25.83 -0.83 -18.01
C GLU A 23 -25.42 -1.76 -16.88
N LEU A 24 -25.74 -1.35 -15.64
CA LEU A 24 -25.52 -2.19 -14.49
C LEU A 24 -26.41 -3.41 -14.65
N ARG A 25 -25.82 -4.61 -14.56
CA ARG A 25 -26.54 -5.87 -14.59
C ARG A 25 -27.62 -5.88 -13.51
N GLY A 26 -28.89 -5.74 -13.92
CA GLY A 26 -30.03 -5.62 -13.01
C GLY A 26 -30.47 -6.93 -12.36
N ASP A 27 -29.83 -8.05 -12.71
CA ASP A 27 -30.00 -9.36 -12.07
C ASP A 27 -29.20 -9.48 -10.76
N LEU A 28 -28.26 -8.57 -10.52
CA LEU A 28 -27.45 -8.57 -9.31
C LEU A 28 -28.15 -7.83 -8.17
N PRO A 29 -27.94 -8.28 -6.92
CA PRO A 29 -28.31 -7.52 -5.73
C PRO A 29 -27.77 -6.09 -5.80
N GLU A 30 -28.45 -5.18 -5.10
CA GLU A 30 -28.04 -3.79 -5.00
C GLU A 30 -26.54 -3.67 -4.65
N LYS A 31 -25.87 -2.69 -5.25
CA LYS A 31 -24.40 -2.55 -5.19
C LYS A 31 -23.86 -2.67 -3.76
N ASN A 32 -24.54 -2.07 -2.79
CA ASN A 32 -24.14 -2.09 -1.38
C ASN A 32 -24.28 -3.48 -0.75
N GLU A 33 -25.33 -4.23 -1.11
CA GLU A 33 -25.55 -5.59 -0.62
C GLU A 33 -24.46 -6.52 -1.14
N LEU A 34 -24.14 -6.43 -2.43
CA LEU A 34 -23.05 -7.19 -3.04
C LEU A 34 -21.69 -6.85 -2.44
N LEU A 35 -21.40 -5.56 -2.24
CA LEU A 35 -20.15 -5.14 -1.60
C LEU A 35 -20.05 -5.62 -0.15
N SER A 36 -21.14 -5.53 0.62
CA SER A 36 -21.16 -6.02 2.01
C SER A 36 -20.93 -7.53 2.13
N GLN A 37 -21.43 -8.31 1.17
CA GLN A 37 -21.32 -9.77 1.20
C GLN A 37 -19.97 -10.28 0.67
N PHE A 38 -19.41 -9.62 -0.35
CA PHE A 38 -18.28 -10.17 -1.11
C PHE A 38 -17.02 -9.32 -1.08
N HIS A 39 -17.06 -8.07 -0.60
CA HIS A 39 -15.89 -7.20 -0.52
C HIS A 39 -15.38 -7.11 0.92
N PRO A 40 -14.13 -7.52 1.20
CA PRO A 40 -13.58 -7.50 2.57
C PRO A 40 -13.57 -6.09 3.18
N ASP A 41 -13.40 -5.04 2.37
CA ASP A 41 -13.39 -3.65 2.85
C ASP A 41 -14.75 -3.08 3.29
N TYR A 42 -15.86 -3.79 3.05
CA TYR A 42 -17.22 -3.32 3.41
C TYR A 42 -17.77 -4.02 4.66
N GLN A 43 -16.97 -4.88 5.29
CA GLN A 43 -17.33 -5.51 6.56
C GLN A 43 -17.28 -4.50 7.70
N ALA A 44 -18.05 -4.73 8.77
CA ALA A 44 -18.11 -3.83 9.93
C ALA A 44 -16.74 -3.55 10.57
N ASN A 45 -15.80 -4.48 10.48
CA ASN A 45 -14.43 -4.37 11.01
C ASN A 45 -13.37 -4.10 9.93
N ALA A 46 -13.78 -3.69 8.72
CA ALA A 46 -12.85 -3.44 7.61
C ALA A 46 -11.90 -2.26 7.85
N ARG A 47 -12.26 -1.36 8.77
CA ARG A 47 -11.50 -0.17 9.11
C ARG A 47 -11.47 0.02 10.61
N VAL A 48 -10.30 0.38 11.13
CA VAL A 48 -10.08 0.71 12.53
C VAL A 48 -9.52 2.12 12.64
N LYS A 49 -9.82 2.78 13.75
CA LYS A 49 -9.33 4.12 14.04
C LYS A 49 -7.96 4.03 14.68
N LEU A 50 -6.98 4.76 14.16
CA LEU A 50 -5.63 4.79 14.71
C LEU A 50 -5.64 5.46 16.09
N PRO A 51 -5.17 4.79 17.15
CA PRO A 51 -5.19 5.33 18.50
C PRO A 51 -4.05 6.31 18.78
N ILE A 52 -2.93 6.21 18.05
CA ILE A 52 -1.69 6.96 18.27
C ILE A 52 -0.98 7.27 16.94
N GLY A 53 -0.02 8.20 17.00
CA GLY A 53 0.84 8.59 15.87
C GLY A 53 0.35 9.84 15.13
N PRO A 54 1.07 10.28 14.08
CA PRO A 54 0.73 11.51 13.34
C PRO A 54 -0.67 11.52 12.74
N ASN A 55 -1.17 10.34 12.34
CA ASN A 55 -2.51 10.14 11.76
C ASN A 55 -3.53 9.66 12.82
N GLN A 56 -3.34 10.03 14.08
CA GLN A 56 -4.26 9.66 15.15
C GLN A 56 -5.68 10.11 14.81
N GLY A 57 -6.62 9.19 14.92
CA GLY A 57 -8.03 9.43 14.63
C GLY A 57 -8.46 9.13 13.20
N ASP A 58 -7.52 8.84 12.29
CA ASP A 58 -7.84 8.41 10.93
C ASP A 58 -8.19 6.91 10.86
N TYR A 59 -8.91 6.54 9.81
CA TYR A 59 -9.33 5.17 9.54
C TYR A 59 -8.39 4.45 8.58
N CYS A 60 -7.82 3.33 9.02
CA CYS A 60 -7.00 2.45 8.19
C CYS A 60 -7.44 0.98 8.29
N HIS A 61 -6.90 0.13 7.41
CA HIS A 61 -7.16 -1.30 7.45
C HIS A 61 -6.56 -1.93 8.73
N PRO A 62 -7.23 -2.90 9.38
CA PRO A 62 -6.78 -3.49 10.65
C PRO A 62 -5.33 -3.97 10.65
N ASP A 63 -4.90 -4.66 9.60
CA ASP A 63 -3.55 -5.20 9.56
C ASP A 63 -2.48 -4.12 9.35
N LEU A 64 -2.81 -3.07 8.60
CA LEU A 64 -1.95 -1.89 8.51
C LEU A 64 -1.87 -1.17 9.87
N ALA A 65 -3.00 -1.03 10.58
CA ALA A 65 -3.01 -0.44 11.91
C ALA A 65 -2.08 -1.19 12.86
N LYS A 66 -2.14 -2.53 12.86
CA LYS A 66 -1.26 -3.40 13.66
C LYS A 66 0.21 -3.18 13.35
N LEU A 67 0.57 -3.02 12.08
CA LEU A 67 1.95 -2.76 11.67
C LEU A 67 2.42 -1.36 12.08
N LEU A 68 1.57 -0.34 11.97
CA LEU A 68 1.93 1.02 12.34
C LEU A 68 2.15 1.20 13.84
N ILE A 69 1.39 0.46 14.66
CA ILE A 69 1.48 0.49 16.13
C ILE A 69 2.32 -0.66 16.69
N SER A 70 2.94 -1.48 15.84
CA SER A 70 3.72 -2.61 16.31
C SER A 70 4.95 -2.11 17.07
N HIS A 71 5.30 -2.82 18.13
CA HIS A 71 6.58 -2.61 18.79
C HIS A 71 7.72 -2.93 17.83
N PRO A 72 8.86 -2.22 17.94
CA PRO A 72 10.05 -2.60 17.20
C PRO A 72 10.40 -4.07 17.47
N LEU A 73 10.95 -4.74 16.46
CA LEU A 73 11.41 -6.13 16.59
C LEU A 73 12.62 -6.27 17.53
N ILE A 74 13.24 -5.16 17.90
CA ILE A 74 14.44 -5.08 18.73
C ILE A 74 14.06 -4.29 19.98
N ASP A 75 14.16 -4.94 21.14
CA ASP A 75 14.15 -4.30 22.46
C ASP A 75 15.58 -3.95 22.88
N ASP A 76 15.72 -3.03 23.85
CA ASP A 76 16.98 -2.49 24.41
C ASP A 76 18.16 -3.44 24.23
N TYR A 77 18.94 -3.21 23.18
CA TYR A 77 20.14 -3.98 22.92
C TYR A 77 21.24 -3.41 23.80
N ASP A 78 21.90 -4.27 24.57
CA ASP A 78 23.06 -3.90 25.36
C ASP A 78 24.25 -3.58 24.43
N LEU A 79 24.36 -2.31 24.04
CA LEU A 79 25.44 -1.81 23.20
C LEU A 79 26.80 -1.84 23.91
N SER A 80 26.86 -2.17 25.21
CA SER A 80 28.12 -2.18 25.98
C SER A 80 29.11 -3.24 25.50
N GLY A 81 28.63 -4.29 24.81
CA GLY A 81 29.46 -5.34 24.22
C GLY A 81 29.67 -5.23 22.70
N ALA A 82 29.17 -4.18 22.05
CA ALA A 82 29.28 -4.03 20.61
C ALA A 82 30.74 -3.76 20.19
N GLU A 83 31.19 -4.43 19.13
CA GLU A 83 32.52 -4.21 18.55
C GLU A 83 32.62 -2.75 18.06
N HIS A 84 33.65 -2.04 18.54
CA HIS A 84 33.91 -0.67 18.11
C HIS A 84 34.47 -0.68 16.68
N LEU A 85 33.65 -0.22 15.75
CA LEU A 85 34.05 0.00 14.37
C LEU A 85 34.46 1.46 14.18
N ASN A 86 35.64 1.68 13.60
CA ASN A 86 36.09 3.00 13.18
C ASN A 86 35.82 3.15 11.68
N THR A 87 35.12 4.23 11.31
CA THR A 87 34.83 4.61 9.92
C THR A 87 34.92 6.12 9.81
N ASP A 88 35.18 6.63 8.61
CA ASP A 88 35.20 8.08 8.35
C ASP A 88 33.79 8.67 8.35
N VAL A 89 32.80 7.91 7.85
CA VAL A 89 31.38 8.30 7.80
C VAL A 89 30.49 7.11 8.13
N LEU A 90 29.48 7.33 8.99
CA LEU A 90 28.42 6.38 9.31
C LEU A 90 27.06 6.93 8.86
N VAL A 91 26.43 6.26 7.90
CA VAL A 91 25.08 6.60 7.43
C VAL A 91 24.06 5.67 8.07
N ILE A 92 23.14 6.21 8.87
CA ILE A 92 22.05 5.45 9.48
C ILE A 92 20.76 5.72 8.72
N GLY A 93 20.25 4.69 8.03
CA GLY A 93 18.99 4.72 7.27
C GLY A 93 19.20 4.81 5.75
N GLY A 94 18.66 3.83 5.01
CA GLY A 94 18.83 3.68 3.56
C GLY A 94 17.77 4.36 2.69
N GLY A 95 17.19 5.47 3.15
CA GLY A 95 16.27 6.27 2.34
C GLY A 95 17.00 7.07 1.25
N GLY A 96 16.27 7.89 0.47
CA GLY A 96 16.88 8.70 -0.60
C GLY A 96 18.02 9.61 -0.12
N ALA A 97 17.89 10.19 1.07
CA ALA A 97 18.95 10.99 1.69
C ALA A 97 20.18 10.14 2.10
N GLY A 98 19.96 8.93 2.62
CA GLY A 98 21.04 8.03 3.02
C GLY A 98 21.80 7.46 1.82
N ALA A 99 21.08 7.07 0.77
CA ALA A 99 21.69 6.64 -0.48
C ALA A 99 22.51 7.75 -1.14
N ALA A 100 21.99 8.98 -1.16
CA ALA A 100 22.73 10.13 -1.66
C ALA A 100 23.98 10.44 -0.81
N SER A 101 23.87 10.39 0.51
CA SER A 101 25.01 10.62 1.42
C SER A 101 26.10 9.58 1.20
N GLY A 102 25.76 8.30 0.99
CA GLY A 102 26.76 7.26 0.72
C GLY A 102 27.57 7.52 -0.56
N ILE A 103 26.96 8.15 -1.57
CA ILE A 103 27.65 8.49 -2.83
C ILE A 103 28.49 9.78 -2.69
N VAL A 104 28.00 10.75 -1.93
CA VAL A 104 28.69 12.05 -1.74
C VAL A 104 29.86 11.94 -0.75
N CYS A 105 29.80 10.98 0.16
CA CYS A 105 30.83 10.75 1.17
C CYS A 105 31.90 9.72 0.75
N ASP A 106 31.75 9.11 -0.44
CA ASP A 106 32.79 8.32 -1.12
C ASP A 106 33.76 9.27 -1.86
#